data_AF-A0A7W1SHF0-F1
#
_entry.id   AF-A0A7W1SHF0-F1
#
_cell.length_a   1.000
_cell.length_b   1.000
_cell.length_c   1.000
_cell.angle_alpha   90.00
_cell.angle_beta   90.00
_cell.angle_gamma   90.00
#
_symmetry.space_group_name_H-M   'P 1'
#
loop_
_entity.id
_entity.type
_entity.pdbx_description
1 polymer ?
#
loop_
_entity_poly.entity_id
_entity_poly.type
_entity_poly.pdbx_seq_one_letter_code
_entity_poly.pdbx_strand_id
1 'polypeptide(L)'
;MSLGQRDVPRRRRGVAHGAGAAARCRRDARQRSRCRAARWGQSQRVTWELIAAGTRGIVHATNGGEPTTWFGIAREVFAHEGVLHLVTPCTSAEYPTPAPRPRHSMLDTARVESITGGLPAWPDALGRFLESLQR
;
A
#
# COMPACT_ATOMS: atom_id res chain seq x y z
N MET A 1 51.84 19.81 12.69
CA MET A 1 51.23 19.38 13.96
C MET A 1 50.11 18.40 13.63
N SER A 2 50.38 17.12 13.89
CA SER A 2 49.54 15.98 13.51
C SER A 2 48.69 15.56 14.71
N LEU A 3 47.38 15.61 14.57
CA LEU A 3 46.37 15.05 15.50
C LEU A 3 45.10 14.87 14.65
N GLY A 4 44.44 13.72 14.52
CA GLY A 4 44.60 12.37 15.02
C GLY A 4 43.38 11.64 14.47
N GLN A 5 43.56 10.71 13.53
CA GLN A 5 42.45 9.95 12.96
C GLN A 5 41.85 9.08 14.07
N ARG A 6 40.54 9.22 14.30
CA ARG A 6 39.80 8.38 15.24
C ARG A 6 39.44 7.08 14.52
N ASP A 7 40.10 6.00 14.94
CA ASP A 7 39.79 4.63 14.56
C ASP A 7 38.36 4.26 14.94
N VAL A 8 37.52 4.00 13.93
CA VAL A 8 36.17 3.42 14.10
C VAL A 8 36.32 1.89 14.01
N PRO A 9 35.94 1.12 15.04
CA PRO A 9 36.12 -0.33 15.00
C PRO A 9 35.18 -0.96 13.95
N ARG A 10 35.78 -1.56 12.92
CA ARG A 10 35.08 -2.41 11.94
C ARG A 10 34.50 -3.64 12.65
N ARG A 11 33.18 -3.68 12.86
CA ARG A 11 32.49 -4.89 13.31
C ARG A 11 32.73 -6.00 12.28
N ARG A 12 33.36 -7.07 12.74
CA ARG A 12 33.64 -8.28 11.96
C ARG A 12 32.31 -8.93 11.56
N ARG A 13 32.22 -9.30 10.27
CA ARG A 13 31.14 -10.10 9.70
C ARG A 13 31.11 -11.47 10.39
N GLY A 14 30.07 -11.74 11.17
CA GLY A 14 29.73 -13.08 11.63
C GLY A 14 28.82 -13.75 10.61
N VAL A 15 29.36 -14.74 9.90
CA VAL A 15 28.58 -15.66 9.06
C VAL A 15 28.01 -16.73 9.99
N ALA A 16 26.70 -16.73 10.20
CA ALA A 16 26.01 -17.85 10.83
C ALA A 16 25.48 -18.78 9.72
N HIS A 17 26.13 -19.93 9.56
CA HIS A 17 25.56 -21.07 8.86
C HIS A 17 24.55 -21.75 9.79
N GLY A 18 23.29 -21.74 9.38
CA GLY A 18 22.19 -22.47 10.02
C GLY A 18 21.19 -22.88 8.95
N ALA A 19 21.51 -23.96 8.25
CA ALA A 19 20.56 -24.64 7.39
C ALA A 19 19.46 -25.25 8.27
N GLY A 20 18.25 -24.68 8.20
CA GLY A 20 17.12 -25.11 9.03
C GLY A 20 15.78 -24.73 8.41
N ALA A 21 15.32 -25.58 7.49
CA ALA A 21 13.95 -25.67 6.99
C ALA A 21 13.31 -24.38 6.43
N ALA A 22 13.71 -24.02 5.21
CA ALA A 22 12.71 -23.61 4.23
C ALA A 22 11.65 -24.73 4.18
N ALA A 23 10.56 -24.54 4.92
CA ALA A 23 9.42 -25.43 4.86
C ALA A 23 8.92 -25.39 3.42
N ARG A 24 9.39 -26.36 2.63
CA ARG A 24 8.91 -26.65 1.29
C ARG A 24 7.40 -26.76 1.40
N CYS A 25 6.72 -25.68 1.02
CA CYS A 25 5.29 -25.63 0.91
C CYS A 25 4.89 -26.77 -0.02
N ARG A 26 4.41 -27.88 0.56
CA ARG A 26 3.97 -29.05 -0.20
C ARG A 26 2.86 -28.56 -1.12
N ARG A 27 2.98 -28.93 -2.39
CA ARG A 27 2.21 -28.39 -3.52
C ARG A 27 0.74 -28.83 -3.45
N ASP A 28 -0.02 -28.32 -2.49
CA ASP A 28 -1.48 -28.48 -2.47
C ASP A 28 -2.11 -27.44 -3.41
N ALA A 29 -3.07 -27.87 -4.24
CA ALA A 29 -3.85 -26.98 -5.11
C ALA A 29 -4.59 -25.90 -4.30
N ARG A 30 -4.96 -26.19 -3.04
CA ARG A 30 -5.57 -25.23 -2.10
C ARG A 30 -4.59 -24.19 -1.56
N GLN A 31 -3.29 -24.50 -1.53
CA GLN A 31 -2.26 -23.54 -1.14
C GLN A 31 -1.83 -22.65 -2.31
N ARG A 32 -1.91 -23.15 -3.55
CA ARG A 32 -1.61 -22.38 -4.76
C ARG A 32 -2.59 -21.23 -4.98
N SER A 33 -3.86 -21.38 -4.64
CA SER A 33 -4.84 -20.29 -4.70
C SER A 33 -4.50 -19.18 -3.69
N ARG A 34 -4.12 -19.54 -2.46
CA ARG A 34 -3.66 -18.58 -1.43
C ARG A 34 -2.32 -17.91 -1.78
N CYS A 35 -1.35 -18.66 -2.31
CA CYS A 35 -0.04 -18.14 -2.72
C CYS A 35 -0.07 -17.33 -4.03
N ARG A 36 -1.08 -17.52 -4.89
CA ARG A 36 -1.30 -16.67 -6.08
C ARG A 36 -2.12 -15.42 -5.75
N ALA A 37 -3.11 -15.51 -4.86
CA ALA A 37 -3.86 -14.35 -4.37
C ALA A 37 -2.96 -13.27 -3.74
N ALA A 38 -1.85 -13.67 -3.10
CA ALA A 38 -0.86 -12.76 -2.52
C ALA A 38 0.00 -11.99 -3.56
N ARG A 39 -0.20 -12.23 -4.86
CA ARG A 39 0.63 -11.67 -5.95
C ARG A 39 -0.13 -10.69 -6.84
N TRP A 40 -1.45 -10.62 -6.71
CA TRP A 40 -2.33 -9.76 -7.49
C TRP A 40 -2.64 -8.49 -6.70
N GLY A 41 -2.66 -7.34 -7.36
CA GLY A 41 -2.99 -6.06 -6.73
C GLY A 41 -4.41 -6.08 -6.14
N GLN A 42 -4.68 -5.25 -5.13
CA GLN A 42 -5.96 -5.27 -4.40
C GLN A 42 -7.19 -5.09 -5.31
N SER A 43 -7.05 -4.32 -6.40
CA SER A 43 -8.08 -4.16 -7.43
C SER A 43 -8.41 -5.48 -8.15
N GLN A 44 -7.39 -6.27 -8.50
CA GLN A 44 -7.57 -7.54 -9.20
C GLN A 44 -8.30 -8.58 -8.33
N ARG A 45 -7.99 -8.60 -7.02
CA ARG A 45 -8.71 -9.45 -6.05
C ARG A 45 -10.20 -9.11 -6.04
N VAL A 46 -10.55 -7.84 -5.84
CA VAL A 46 -11.95 -7.43 -5.69
C VAL A 46 -12.73 -7.66 -6.98
N THR A 47 -12.14 -7.39 -8.14
CA THR A 47 -12.75 -7.67 -9.44
C THR A 47 -13.02 -9.17 -9.61
N TRP A 48 -12.07 -10.03 -9.25
CA TRP A 48 -12.24 -11.48 -9.35
C TRP A 48 -13.35 -12.00 -8.42
N GLU A 49 -13.39 -11.52 -7.18
CA GLU A 49 -14.43 -11.90 -6.21
C GLU A 49 -15.82 -11.45 -6.68
N LEU A 50 -15.95 -10.25 -7.26
CA LEU A 50 -17.20 -9.77 -7.85
C LEU A 50 -17.67 -10.63 -9.03
N ILE A 51 -16.75 -11.04 -9.90
CA ILE A 51 -17.02 -11.96 -11.02
C ILE A 51 -17.46 -13.33 -10.50
N ALA A 52 -16.72 -13.89 -9.54
CA ALA A 52 -17.01 -15.19 -8.94
C ALA A 52 -18.37 -15.22 -8.22
N ALA A 53 -18.77 -14.10 -7.61
CA ALA A 53 -20.08 -13.93 -6.99
C ALA A 53 -21.22 -13.69 -8.01
N GLY A 54 -20.92 -13.60 -9.32
CA GLY A 54 -21.93 -13.31 -10.34
C GLY A 54 -22.57 -11.93 -10.21
N THR A 55 -21.82 -10.95 -9.68
CA THR A 55 -22.35 -9.61 -9.39
C THR A 55 -22.79 -8.89 -10.66
N ARG A 56 -23.94 -8.21 -10.61
CA ARG A 56 -24.50 -7.43 -11.72
C ARG A 56 -24.76 -5.98 -11.34
N GLY A 57 -24.76 -5.08 -12.32
CA GLY A 57 -25.00 -3.65 -12.12
C GLY A 57 -23.77 -2.90 -11.60
N ILE A 58 -23.99 -1.69 -11.09
CA ILE A 58 -22.93 -0.77 -10.69
C ILE A 58 -22.49 -1.01 -9.24
N VAL A 59 -21.18 -1.09 -9.03
CA VAL A 59 -20.56 -1.25 -7.70
C VAL A 59 -19.39 -0.25 -7.61
N HIS A 60 -19.29 0.45 -6.49
CA HIS A 60 -18.09 1.25 -6.18
C HIS A 60 -17.10 0.40 -5.41
N ALA A 61 -15.82 0.53 -5.75
CA ALA A 61 -14.74 -0.19 -5.10
C ALA A 61 -13.54 0.75 -4.91
N THR A 62 -13.34 1.20 -3.67
CA THR A 62 -12.18 2.00 -3.23
C THR A 62 -11.65 1.41 -1.93
N ASN A 63 -10.41 1.74 -1.56
CA ASN A 63 -9.91 1.42 -0.23
C ASN A 63 -10.82 1.97 0.87
N GLY A 64 -10.93 1.23 1.96
CA GLY A 64 -11.69 1.66 3.15
C GLY A 64 -10.88 2.61 4.03
N GLY A 65 -11.35 2.80 5.26
CA GLY A 65 -10.74 3.66 6.26
C GLY A 65 -11.30 5.08 6.26
N GLU A 66 -10.79 5.91 7.17
CA GLU A 66 -11.26 7.27 7.33
C GLU A 66 -10.98 8.12 6.06
N PRO A 67 -11.96 8.90 5.59
CA PRO A 67 -11.76 9.82 4.48
C PRO A 67 -10.57 10.75 4.66
N THR A 68 -9.91 11.07 3.55
CA THR A 68 -8.74 11.94 3.55
C THR A 68 -8.77 12.92 2.40
N THR A 69 -7.89 13.92 2.46
CA THR A 69 -7.68 14.91 1.40
C THR A 69 -6.45 14.53 0.56
N TRP A 70 -6.28 15.16 -0.61
CA TRP A 70 -5.04 15.06 -1.38
C TRP A 70 -3.80 15.41 -0.55
N PHE A 71 -3.94 16.42 0.32
CA PHE A 71 -2.88 16.80 1.27
C PHE A 71 -2.59 15.68 2.27
N GLY A 72 -3.62 15.02 2.82
CA GLY A 72 -3.44 13.89 3.72
C GLY A 72 -2.68 12.73 3.08
N ILE A 73 -3.03 12.36 1.84
CA ILE A 73 -2.30 11.32 1.09
C ILE A 73 -0.85 11.75 0.84
N ALA A 74 -0.62 12.99 0.38
CA ALA A 74 0.72 13.50 0.13
C ALA A 74 1.59 13.50 1.40
N ARG A 75 1.03 13.87 2.55
CA ARG A 75 1.74 13.79 3.83
C ARG A 75 2.18 12.37 4.16
N GLU A 76 1.32 11.37 4.00
CA GLU A 76 1.70 9.97 4.26
C GLU A 76 2.84 9.50 3.33
N VAL A 77 2.76 9.82 2.03
CA VAL A 77 3.81 9.47 1.06
C VAL A 77 5.14 10.13 1.42
N PHE A 78 5.14 11.44 1.68
CA PHE A 78 6.39 12.16 1.95
C PHE A 78 6.94 11.89 3.36
N ALA A 79 6.08 11.53 4.32
CA ALA A 79 6.51 11.05 5.63
C ALA A 79 7.21 9.69 5.51
N HIS A 80 6.68 8.78 4.70
CA HIS A 80 7.32 7.50 4.41
C HIS A 80 8.74 7.66 3.84
N GLU A 81 8.95 8.64 2.97
CA GLU A 81 10.27 8.95 2.37
C GLU A 81 11.16 9.86 3.24
N GLY A 82 10.72 10.25 4.45
CA GLY A 82 11.50 11.11 5.35
C GLY A 82 11.64 12.57 4.89
N VAL A 83 10.83 13.03 3.93
CA VAL A 83 10.89 14.36 3.31
C VAL A 83 9.59 15.16 3.50
N LEU A 84 8.88 14.94 4.62
CA LEU A 84 7.60 15.60 4.93
C LEU A 84 7.65 17.14 4.85
N HIS A 85 8.82 17.75 5.10
CA HIS A 85 9.02 19.20 5.05
C HIS A 85 8.77 19.82 3.66
N LEU A 86 8.70 19.00 2.60
CA LEU A 86 8.37 19.45 1.24
C LEU A 86 6.85 19.59 1.00
N VAL A 87 6.00 19.19 1.95
CA VAL A 87 4.54 19.20 1.78
C VAL A 87 3.91 20.35 2.56
N THR A 88 3.34 21.30 1.83
CA THR A 88 2.56 22.42 2.39
C THR A 88 1.11 22.35 1.95
N PRO A 89 0.14 22.66 2.82
CA PRO A 89 -1.27 22.69 2.44
C PRO A 89 -1.55 23.83 1.45
N CYS A 90 -2.52 23.62 0.56
CA CYS A 90 -3.12 24.65 -0.27
C CYS A 90 -4.61 24.37 -0.45
N THR A 91 -5.36 25.41 -0.81
CA THR A 91 -6.77 25.40 -1.17
C THR A 91 -6.93 25.19 -2.67
N SER A 92 -8.11 24.72 -3.09
CA SER A 92 -8.42 24.58 -4.53
C SER A 92 -8.39 25.92 -5.28
N ALA A 93 -8.55 27.06 -4.58
CA ALA A 93 -8.49 28.39 -5.18
C ALA A 93 -7.04 28.81 -5.49
N GLU A 94 -6.08 28.37 -4.67
CA GLU A 94 -4.64 28.62 -4.88
C GLU A 94 -4.07 27.77 -6.03
N TYR A 95 -4.75 26.69 -6.41
CA TYR A 95 -4.35 25.81 -7.52
C TYR A 95 -5.51 25.56 -8.50
N PRO A 96 -5.91 26.58 -9.30
CA PRO A 96 -7.03 26.44 -10.22
C PRO A 96 -6.69 25.51 -11.38
N THR A 97 -7.57 24.54 -11.65
CA THR A 97 -7.46 23.66 -12.81
C THR A 97 -8.58 23.92 -13.82
N PRO A 98 -8.37 23.74 -15.14
CA PRO A 98 -9.42 23.95 -16.14
C PRO A 98 -10.69 23.13 -15.90
N ALA A 99 -10.54 21.90 -15.42
CA ALA A 99 -11.67 21.05 -15.04
C ALA A 99 -12.09 21.33 -13.59
N PRO A 100 -13.38 21.62 -13.31
CA PRO A 100 -13.89 21.70 -11.96
C PRO A 100 -13.71 20.36 -11.24
N ARG A 101 -13.13 20.39 -10.04
CA ARG A 101 -12.97 19.20 -9.20
C ARG A 101 -14.05 19.21 -8.11
N PRO A 102 -14.72 18.08 -7.85
CA PRO A 102 -15.65 17.99 -6.74
C PRO A 102 -14.90 18.19 -5.42
N ARG A 103 -15.56 18.85 -4.44
CA ARG A 103 -14.99 19.04 -3.10
C ARG A 103 -14.80 17.71 -2.36
N HIS A 104 -15.66 16.75 -2.63
CA HIS A 104 -15.63 15.40 -2.05
C HIS A 104 -15.88 14.37 -3.15
N SER A 105 -15.00 13.37 -3.25
CA SER A 105 -15.11 12.25 -4.21
C SER A 105 -15.15 10.90 -3.50
N MET A 106 -15.70 10.86 -2.28
CA MET A 106 -15.92 9.63 -1.53
C MET A 106 -17.05 8.82 -2.18
N LEU A 107 -16.89 7.51 -2.21
CA LEU A 107 -17.87 6.58 -2.79
C LEU A 107 -18.43 5.68 -1.69
N ASP A 108 -19.74 5.42 -1.74
CA ASP A 108 -20.38 4.40 -0.91
C ASP A 108 -19.94 3.01 -1.38
N THR A 109 -19.27 2.29 -0.49
CA THR A 109 -18.68 0.96 -0.73
C THR A 109 -19.43 -0.17 -0.02
N ALA A 110 -20.55 0.09 0.66
CA ALA A 110 -21.30 -0.92 1.41
C ALA A 110 -21.66 -2.15 0.55
N ARG A 111 -21.95 -1.93 -0.74
CA ARG A 111 -22.25 -3.01 -1.68
C ARG A 111 -21.05 -3.91 -1.95
N VAL A 112 -19.85 -3.37 -2.20
CA VAL A 112 -18.67 -4.20 -2.44
C VAL A 112 -18.22 -4.91 -1.15
N GLU A 113 -18.37 -4.24 0.00
CA GLU A 113 -18.02 -4.77 1.31
C GLU A 113 -18.87 -6.00 1.66
N SER A 114 -20.17 -5.95 1.42
CA SER A 114 -21.06 -7.10 1.67
C SER A 114 -20.76 -8.33 0.81
N ILE A 115 -20.09 -8.17 -0.33
CA ILE A 115 -19.76 -9.26 -1.26
C ILE A 115 -18.34 -9.79 -1.04
N THR A 116 -17.37 -8.90 -0.80
CA THR A 116 -15.92 -9.21 -0.83
C THR A 116 -15.24 -9.10 0.53
N GLY A 117 -15.94 -8.59 1.55
CA GLY A 117 -15.34 -8.18 2.81
C GLY A 117 -14.55 -6.86 2.72
N GLY A 118 -14.64 -6.16 1.58
CA GLY A 118 -14.08 -4.83 1.39
C GLY A 118 -12.61 -4.82 1.00
N LEU A 119 -12.15 -3.63 0.62
CA LEU A 119 -10.73 -3.35 0.40
C LEU A 119 -10.07 -2.88 1.71
N PRO A 120 -8.76 -3.09 1.90
CA PRO A 120 -8.07 -2.63 3.11
C PRO A 120 -8.16 -1.12 3.25
N ALA A 121 -7.92 -0.64 4.47
CA ALA A 121 -7.78 0.77 4.76
C ALA A 121 -6.73 1.43 3.84
N TRP A 122 -6.99 2.65 3.37
CA TRP A 122 -6.09 3.32 2.43
C TRP A 122 -4.65 3.53 2.95
N PRO A 123 -4.38 3.81 4.25
CA PRO A 123 -3.01 3.96 4.73
C PRO A 123 -2.23 2.63 4.63
N ASP A 124 -2.88 1.52 5.01
CA ASP A 124 -2.30 0.18 4.90
C ASP A 124 -2.00 -0.21 3.45
N ALA A 125 -2.93 0.12 2.54
CA ALA A 125 -2.78 -0.15 1.12
C ALA A 125 -1.64 0.68 0.51
N LEU A 126 -1.54 1.95 0.91
CA LEU A 126 -0.48 2.86 0.49
C LEU A 126 0.89 2.38 0.97
N GLY A 127 1.03 2.02 2.25
CA GLY A 127 2.29 1.51 2.80
C GLY A 127 2.78 0.27 2.05
N ARG A 128 1.90 -0.72 1.83
CA ARG A 128 2.24 -1.92 1.03
C ARG A 128 2.67 -1.59 -0.39
N PHE A 129 2.05 -0.58 -1.01
CA PHE A 129 2.40 -0.12 -2.34
C PHE A 129 3.79 0.52 -2.34
N LEU A 130 4.08 1.44 -1.41
CA LEU A 130 5.38 2.10 -1.29
C LEU A 130 6.51 1.08 -1.03
N GLU A 131 6.30 0.13 -0.13
CA GLU A 131 7.24 -0.99 0.10
C GLU A 131 7.48 -1.84 -1.16
N SER A 132 6.47 -1.96 -2.03
CA SER A 132 6.59 -2.72 -3.27
C SER A 132 7.48 -2.03 -4.32
N LEU A 133 7.61 -0.70 -4.26
CA LEU A 133 8.47 0.08 -5.16
C LEU A 133 9.96 0.01 -4.80
N GLN A 134 10.29 -0.40 -3.57
CA GLN A 134 11.66 -0.48 -3.06
C GLN A 134 12.35 -1.83 -3.34
N ARG A 135 11.71 -2.72 -4.10
CA ARG A 135 12.23 -4.04 -4.47
C ARG A 135 12.93 -4.01 -5.82
#